data_AF-A0A7Y3UYD3-F1
#
_entry.id   AF-A0A7Y3UYD3-F1
#
_cell.length_a   1.000
_cell.length_b   1.000
_cell.length_c   1.000
_cell.angle_alpha   90.00
_cell.angle_beta   90.00
_cell.angle_gamma   90.00
#
_symmetry.space_group_name_H-M   'P 1'
#
loop_
_entity.id
_entity.type
_entity.pdbx_description
1 polymer ?
#
loop_
_entity_poly.entity_id
_entity_poly.type
_entity_poly.pdbx_seq_one_letter_code
_entity_poly.pdbx_strand_id
1 'polypeptide(L)'
;MITTTFSQHPCLQKHFDHSWQANNSLRQAMQYALAPLVRQAPVSVVVVGSYGRCEVSRISDIDFFIVHDGSMSEARLLDVLHQVKNLVRPLSWPGESDESKFGQGALSLYSELSNHIGWKQESNTALTRRMLLLLEGRPLFGDESFTRWRTELLCRYVASDQGTGLPRFMLNDVVRYYRSMMANFEEKRAEGKAWGVRNIKLKFSRKLLYLGGIVVIAEAHGLPASEKIKRLDHWLSFTPLQRVAMLGQSNPHTGQLLEQYALFLDLISSLENRRRLDSLSPEYARTDPLYREISIVGKAFSEGLEQWLAAQYPGHPILHAMLF
;
A
#
# COMPACT_ATOMS: atom_id res chain seq x y z
N MET A 1 14.50 -12.44 -6.80
CA MET A 1 15.00 -13.31 -5.73
C MET A 1 14.07 -13.17 -4.54
N ILE A 2 13.54 -14.28 -4.00
CA ILE A 2 12.81 -14.26 -2.73
C ILE A 2 13.87 -14.04 -1.65
N THR A 3 14.07 -12.80 -1.23
CA THR A 3 14.80 -12.54 0.01
C THR A 3 13.96 -13.13 1.14
N THR A 4 14.50 -14.13 1.83
CA THR A 4 13.93 -14.72 3.06
C THR A 4 13.89 -13.65 4.15
N THR A 5 12.93 -12.74 4.04
CA THR A 5 12.89 -11.50 4.83
C THR A 5 12.36 -11.74 6.24
N PHE A 6 11.63 -12.85 6.45
CA PHE A 6 10.96 -13.16 7.70
C PHE A 6 11.34 -14.55 8.24
N SER A 7 12.59 -14.99 8.03
CA SER A 7 13.05 -16.33 8.43
C SER A 7 12.85 -16.65 9.93
N GLN A 8 12.93 -15.64 10.79
CA GLN A 8 12.68 -15.74 12.24
C GLN A 8 11.19 -15.63 12.62
N HIS A 9 10.30 -15.34 11.66
CA HIS A 9 8.86 -15.18 11.86
C HIS A 9 8.08 -16.07 10.86
N PRO A 10 7.96 -17.38 11.13
CA PRO A 10 7.40 -18.35 10.17
C PRO A 10 5.98 -18.02 9.67
N CYS A 11 5.15 -17.42 10.52
CA CYS A 11 3.80 -16.99 10.14
C CYS A 11 3.84 -15.90 9.05
N LEU A 12 4.68 -14.87 9.23
CA LEU A 12 4.86 -13.80 8.25
C LEU A 12 5.48 -14.34 6.97
N GLN A 13 6.48 -15.22 7.08
CA GLN A 13 7.10 -15.85 5.92
C GLN A 13 6.07 -16.65 5.09
N LYS A 14 5.21 -17.43 5.76
CA LYS A 14 4.13 -18.18 5.10
C LYS A 14 3.13 -17.27 4.37
N HIS A 15 2.71 -16.16 4.98
CA HIS A 15 1.84 -15.17 4.33
C HIS A 15 2.51 -14.53 3.12
N PHE A 16 3.79 -14.17 3.26
CA PHE A 16 4.57 -13.58 2.17
C PHE A 16 4.70 -14.54 0.99
N ASP A 17 5.09 -15.80 1.25
CA ASP A 17 5.28 -16.83 0.22
C ASP A 17 3.97 -17.16 -0.50
N HIS A 18 2.87 -17.28 0.25
CA HIS A 18 1.54 -17.50 -0.33
C HIS A 18 1.14 -16.34 -1.26
N SER A 19 1.36 -15.10 -0.82
CA SER A 19 1.07 -13.91 -1.62
C SER A 19 1.94 -13.81 -2.87
N TRP A 20 3.22 -14.15 -2.73
CA TRP A 20 4.17 -14.17 -3.83
C TRP A 20 3.76 -15.18 -4.90
N GLN A 21 3.37 -16.39 -4.50
CA GLN A 21 2.83 -17.41 -5.40
C GLN A 21 1.56 -16.93 -6.10
N ALA A 22 0.59 -16.39 -5.34
CA ALA A 22 -0.66 -15.86 -5.91
C ALA A 22 -0.40 -14.74 -6.94
N ASN A 23 0.47 -13.78 -6.61
CA ASN A 23 0.88 -12.71 -7.52
C ASN A 23 1.56 -13.26 -8.78
N ASN A 24 2.45 -14.26 -8.67
CA ASN A 24 3.13 -14.83 -9.83
C ASN A 24 2.18 -15.58 -10.76
N SER A 25 1.23 -16.34 -10.22
CA SER A 25 0.20 -17.01 -11.03
C SER A 25 -0.65 -15.98 -11.79
N LEU A 26 -1.05 -14.89 -11.14
CA LEU A 26 -1.76 -13.79 -11.79
C LEU A 26 -0.91 -13.09 -12.84
N ARG A 27 0.37 -12.83 -12.56
CA ARG A 27 1.30 -12.22 -13.53
C ARG A 27 1.42 -13.06 -14.80
N GLN A 28 1.57 -14.38 -14.66
CA GLN A 28 1.64 -15.28 -15.81
C GLN A 28 0.34 -15.24 -16.64
N ALA A 29 -0.81 -15.31 -15.97
CA ALA A 29 -2.11 -15.25 -16.63
C ALA A 29 -2.35 -13.90 -17.34
N MET A 30 -2.01 -12.78 -16.68
CA MET A 30 -2.12 -11.44 -17.25
C MET A 30 -1.15 -11.24 -18.42
N GLN A 31 0.08 -11.76 -18.34
CA GLN A 31 1.02 -11.68 -19.45
C GLN A 31 0.44 -12.37 -20.71
N TYR A 32 -0.13 -13.56 -20.55
CA TYR A 32 -0.75 -14.29 -21.66
C TYR A 32 -1.98 -13.54 -22.23
N ALA A 33 -2.87 -13.06 -21.38
CA ALA A 33 -4.12 -12.43 -21.80
C ALA A 33 -3.94 -11.00 -22.36
N LEU A 34 -3.01 -10.21 -21.79
CA LEU A 34 -2.91 -8.78 -22.06
C LEU A 34 -1.84 -8.41 -23.09
N ALA A 35 -0.75 -9.17 -23.22
CA ALA A 35 0.33 -8.83 -24.15
C ALA A 35 -0.15 -8.65 -25.61
N PRO A 36 -1.05 -9.50 -26.16
CA PRO A 36 -1.56 -9.31 -27.53
C PRO A 36 -2.38 -8.02 -27.71
N LEU A 37 -3.10 -7.60 -26.67
CA LEU A 37 -3.93 -6.40 -26.66
C LEU A 37 -3.05 -5.15 -26.53
N VAL A 38 -2.17 -5.13 -25.52
CA VAL A 38 -1.36 -3.95 -25.17
C VAL A 38 -0.28 -3.69 -26.20
N ARG A 39 0.34 -4.74 -26.77
CA ARG A 39 1.51 -4.65 -27.65
C ARG A 39 2.64 -3.84 -26.97
N GLN A 40 2.93 -2.66 -27.49
CA GLN A 40 3.97 -1.74 -26.99
C GLN A 40 3.39 -0.50 -26.28
N ALA A 41 2.07 -0.42 -26.12
CA ALA A 41 1.45 0.73 -25.46
C ALA A 41 1.83 0.77 -23.96
N PRO A 42 2.21 1.92 -23.40
CA PRO A 42 2.54 2.02 -21.99
C PRO A 42 1.32 1.83 -21.09
N VAL A 43 1.19 0.63 -20.54
CA VAL A 43 0.13 0.23 -19.59
C VAL A 43 0.75 -0.60 -18.47
N SER A 44 0.22 -0.45 -17.26
CA SER A 44 0.50 -1.37 -16.15
C SER A 44 -0.76 -1.68 -15.36
N VAL A 45 -0.94 -2.95 -15.00
CA VAL A 45 -1.96 -3.36 -14.02
C VAL A 45 -1.29 -3.39 -12.66
N VAL A 46 -1.69 -2.48 -11.77
CA VAL A 46 -1.08 -2.31 -10.46
C VAL A 46 -2.00 -2.89 -9.39
N VAL A 47 -1.48 -3.87 -8.64
CA VAL A 47 -2.17 -4.42 -7.49
C VAL A 47 -1.74 -3.71 -6.21
N VAL A 48 -2.68 -3.51 -5.31
CA VAL A 48 -2.51 -2.78 -4.04
C VAL A 48 -3.15 -3.57 -2.90
N GLY A 49 -3.25 -2.99 -1.71
CA GLY A 49 -3.86 -3.65 -0.57
C GLY A 49 -3.07 -4.89 -0.15
N SER A 50 -3.77 -5.96 0.20
CA SER A 50 -3.13 -7.20 0.68
C SER A 50 -2.20 -7.84 -0.36
N TYR A 51 -2.58 -7.81 -1.64
CA TYR A 51 -1.74 -8.34 -2.73
C TYR A 51 -0.51 -7.46 -2.98
N GLY A 52 -0.67 -6.14 -2.94
CA GLY A 52 0.44 -5.19 -3.03
C GLY A 52 1.44 -5.33 -1.87
N ARG A 53 0.94 -5.50 -0.63
CA ARG A 53 1.77 -5.67 0.57
C ARG A 53 2.27 -7.10 0.83
N CYS A 54 1.95 -8.07 -0.02
CA CYS A 54 2.23 -9.50 0.21
C CYS A 54 1.67 -10.04 1.55
N GLU A 55 0.40 -9.75 1.82
CA GLU A 55 -0.36 -10.11 3.02
C GLU A 55 -1.64 -10.89 2.67
N VAL A 56 -1.64 -11.61 1.54
CA VAL A 56 -2.78 -12.37 1.03
C VAL A 56 -3.13 -13.52 1.98
N SER A 57 -4.44 -13.75 2.11
CA SER A 57 -5.07 -14.89 2.77
C SER A 57 -6.13 -15.45 1.83
N ARG A 58 -6.67 -16.64 2.15
CA ARG A 58 -7.74 -17.27 1.34
C ARG A 58 -9.01 -16.42 1.18
N ILE A 59 -9.21 -15.46 2.07
CA ILE A 59 -10.38 -14.56 2.08
C ILE A 59 -9.99 -13.12 1.73
N SER A 60 -8.76 -12.86 1.29
CA SER A 60 -8.34 -11.53 0.88
C SER A 60 -9.00 -11.15 -0.43
N ASP A 61 -9.61 -9.97 -0.47
CA ASP A 61 -10.00 -9.34 -1.72
C ASP A 61 -8.77 -8.75 -2.43
N ILE A 62 -8.88 -8.62 -3.75
CA ILE A 62 -7.84 -8.10 -4.64
C ILE A 62 -8.24 -6.69 -5.10
N ASP A 63 -7.43 -5.71 -4.72
CA ASP A 63 -7.59 -4.32 -5.13
C ASP A 63 -6.56 -4.00 -6.21
N PHE A 64 -7.00 -3.39 -7.31
CA PHE A 64 -6.13 -3.02 -8.41
C PHE A 64 -6.63 -1.75 -9.12
N PHE A 65 -5.74 -1.17 -9.92
CA PHE A 65 -6.10 -0.19 -10.95
C PHE A 65 -5.15 -0.34 -12.14
N ILE A 66 -5.54 0.20 -13.29
CA ILE A 66 -4.78 0.16 -14.53
C ILE A 66 -4.27 1.56 -14.83
N VAL A 67 -2.95 1.71 -14.92
CA VAL A 67 -2.32 2.97 -15.30
C VAL A 67 -1.98 2.91 -16.78
N HIS A 68 -2.30 3.97 -17.53
CA HIS A 68 -1.94 4.13 -18.94
C HIS A 68 -1.49 5.57 -19.22
N ASP A 69 -0.79 5.81 -20.32
CA ASP A 69 -0.37 7.16 -20.73
C ASP A 69 -1.34 7.85 -21.70
N GLY A 70 -2.37 7.14 -22.16
CA GLY A 70 -3.37 7.66 -23.11
C GLY A 70 -3.03 7.40 -24.57
N SER A 71 -1.94 6.69 -24.87
CA SER A 71 -1.59 6.30 -26.24
C SER A 71 -2.53 5.22 -26.81
N MET A 72 -3.27 4.54 -25.94
CA MET A 72 -4.19 3.46 -26.28
C MET A 72 -5.61 3.98 -26.49
N SER A 73 -6.29 3.50 -27.54
CA SER A 73 -7.71 3.84 -27.76
C SER A 73 -8.59 3.34 -26.61
N GLU A 74 -9.68 4.04 -26.35
CA GLU A 74 -10.63 3.70 -25.29
C GLU A 74 -11.16 2.27 -25.44
N ALA A 75 -11.57 1.87 -26.66
CA ALA A 75 -12.06 0.51 -26.92
C ALA A 75 -11.03 -0.57 -26.50
N ARG A 76 -9.75 -0.35 -26.79
CA ARG A 76 -8.70 -1.30 -26.43
C ARG A 76 -8.38 -1.29 -24.94
N LEU A 77 -8.47 -0.13 -24.27
CA LEU A 77 -8.37 -0.05 -22.80
C LEU A 77 -9.52 -0.80 -22.13
N LEU A 78 -10.73 -0.73 -22.68
CA LEU A 78 -11.88 -1.48 -22.20
C LEU A 78 -11.69 -3.00 -22.41
N ASP A 79 -11.09 -3.43 -23.53
CA ASP A 79 -10.72 -4.84 -23.72
C ASP A 79 -9.71 -5.32 -22.68
N VAL A 80 -8.68 -4.51 -22.39
CA VAL A 80 -7.71 -4.80 -21.32
C VAL A 80 -8.41 -4.90 -19.97
N LEU A 81 -9.29 -3.94 -19.64
CA LEU A 81 -10.07 -3.97 -18.41
C LEU A 81 -10.96 -5.22 -18.31
N HIS A 82 -11.61 -5.62 -19.40
CA HIS A 82 -12.41 -6.84 -19.45
C HIS A 82 -11.58 -8.10 -19.18
N GLN A 83 -10.39 -8.21 -19.77
CA GLN A 83 -9.49 -9.34 -19.50
C GLN A 83 -8.99 -9.36 -18.05
N VAL A 84 -8.60 -8.19 -17.51
CA VAL A 84 -8.22 -8.08 -16.09
C VAL A 84 -9.38 -8.49 -15.19
N LYS A 85 -10.59 -7.99 -15.46
CA LYS A 85 -11.80 -8.37 -14.73
C LYS A 85 -12.04 -9.88 -14.77
N ASN A 86 -11.93 -10.53 -15.92
CA ASN A 86 -12.13 -11.98 -16.05
C ASN A 86 -11.15 -12.79 -15.18
N LEU A 87 -9.90 -12.33 -15.07
CA LEU A 87 -8.88 -12.99 -14.25
C LEU A 87 -9.05 -12.70 -12.75
N VAL A 88 -9.49 -11.50 -12.40
CA VAL A 88 -9.52 -11.01 -11.00
C VAL A 88 -10.86 -11.29 -10.31
N ARG A 89 -11.99 -11.24 -11.02
CA ARG A 89 -13.33 -11.41 -10.44
C ARG A 89 -13.50 -12.72 -9.65
N PRO A 90 -13.01 -13.89 -10.13
CA PRO A 90 -13.11 -15.16 -9.37
C PRO A 90 -12.35 -15.15 -8.04
N LEU A 91 -11.40 -14.23 -7.86
CA LEU A 91 -10.61 -14.07 -6.64
C LEU A 91 -11.16 -12.97 -5.72
N SER A 92 -12.15 -12.21 -6.18
CA SER A 92 -12.73 -11.09 -5.45
C SER A 92 -14.04 -11.48 -4.78
N TRP A 93 -14.31 -10.86 -3.63
CA TRP A 93 -15.62 -10.96 -2.98
C TRP A 93 -16.51 -9.82 -3.46
N PRO A 94 -17.82 -10.04 -3.67
CA PRO A 94 -18.73 -8.97 -4.00
C PRO A 94 -18.68 -7.85 -2.95
N GLY A 95 -18.62 -6.61 -3.40
CA GLY A 95 -18.47 -5.47 -2.50
C GLY A 95 -18.93 -4.15 -3.11
N GLU A 96 -19.13 -3.16 -2.24
CA GLU A 96 -19.65 -1.83 -2.57
C GLU A 96 -18.82 -1.09 -3.64
N SER A 97 -17.53 -1.41 -3.77
CA SER A 97 -16.61 -0.79 -4.73
C SER A 97 -16.55 -1.50 -6.07
N ASP A 98 -17.30 -2.58 -6.28
CA ASP A 98 -17.20 -3.43 -7.48
C ASP A 98 -17.46 -2.68 -8.79
N GLU A 99 -18.48 -1.82 -8.83
CA GLU A 99 -18.81 -1.03 -10.03
C GLU A 99 -17.64 -0.14 -10.46
N SER A 100 -17.00 0.50 -9.50
CA SER A 100 -15.82 1.33 -9.74
C SER A 100 -14.58 0.48 -10.08
N LYS A 101 -14.31 -0.57 -9.28
CA LYS A 101 -13.14 -1.46 -9.39
C LYS A 101 -13.13 -2.28 -10.68
N PHE A 102 -14.28 -2.64 -11.22
CA PHE A 102 -14.41 -3.43 -12.45
C PHE A 102 -15.02 -2.64 -13.62
N GLY A 103 -15.11 -1.32 -13.49
CA GLY A 103 -15.54 -0.38 -14.53
C GLY A 103 -14.46 0.62 -14.89
N GLN A 104 -14.83 1.71 -15.56
CA GLN A 104 -13.89 2.78 -15.95
C GLN A 104 -13.19 3.41 -14.74
N GLY A 105 -13.78 3.32 -13.55
CA GLY A 105 -13.18 3.71 -12.27
C GLY A 105 -11.92 2.92 -11.88
N ALA A 106 -11.54 1.88 -12.62
CA ALA A 106 -10.26 1.18 -12.47
C ALA A 106 -9.15 1.82 -13.33
N LEU A 107 -9.50 2.61 -14.35
CA LEU A 107 -8.55 3.24 -15.26
C LEU A 107 -7.99 4.53 -14.64
N SER A 108 -6.69 4.74 -14.81
CA SER A 108 -5.93 5.88 -14.30
C SER A 108 -5.04 6.40 -15.41
N LEU A 109 -5.28 7.63 -15.86
CA LEU A 109 -4.35 8.27 -16.78
C LEU A 109 -3.13 8.74 -15.98
N TYR A 110 -1.93 8.37 -16.41
CA TYR A 110 -0.69 8.66 -15.69
C TYR A 110 -0.47 10.16 -15.48
N SER A 111 -0.90 11.00 -16.43
CA SER A 111 -0.82 12.46 -16.29
C SER A 111 -1.68 12.99 -15.13
N GLU A 112 -2.79 12.34 -14.77
CA GLU A 112 -3.59 12.70 -13.59
C GLU A 112 -2.87 12.37 -12.29
N LEU A 113 -2.06 11.29 -12.28
CA LEU A 113 -1.27 10.91 -11.11
C LEU A 113 -0.05 11.80 -10.95
N SER A 114 0.57 12.22 -12.05
CA SER A 114 1.88 12.86 -12.06
C SER A 114 1.84 14.39 -12.16
N ASN A 115 0.80 14.97 -12.75
CA ASN A 115 0.63 16.42 -12.82
C ASN A 115 -0.11 16.96 -11.60
N HIS A 116 0.07 18.25 -11.33
CA HIS A 116 -0.70 18.96 -10.30
C HIS A 116 -0.57 18.39 -8.87
N ILE A 117 0.51 17.66 -8.57
CA ILE A 117 0.79 17.11 -7.24
C ILE A 117 0.71 18.23 -6.21
N GLY A 118 -0.24 18.14 -5.27
CA GLY A 118 -0.41 19.13 -4.21
C GLY A 118 -1.16 20.40 -4.62
N TRP A 119 -1.66 20.51 -5.86
CA TRP A 119 -2.39 21.69 -6.33
C TRP A 119 -3.88 21.59 -5.99
N LYS A 120 -4.59 22.72 -6.03
CA LYS A 120 -6.03 22.80 -5.73
C LYS A 120 -6.90 21.90 -6.61
N GLN A 121 -6.48 21.68 -7.86
CA GLN A 121 -7.21 20.86 -8.84
C GLN A 121 -6.92 19.36 -8.76
N GLU A 122 -6.05 18.93 -7.85
CA GLU A 122 -5.79 17.50 -7.64
C GLU A 122 -6.99 16.82 -6.99
N SER A 123 -7.38 15.65 -7.53
CA SER A 123 -8.45 14.85 -6.94
C SER A 123 -7.93 13.93 -5.82
N ASN A 124 -8.81 13.59 -4.86
CA ASN A 124 -8.50 12.60 -3.83
C ASN A 124 -8.15 11.23 -4.44
N THR A 125 -8.74 10.88 -5.58
CA THR A 125 -8.43 9.66 -6.33
C THR A 125 -7.01 9.68 -6.88
N ALA A 126 -6.56 10.81 -7.45
CA ALA A 126 -5.20 10.97 -7.96
C ALA A 126 -4.16 10.84 -6.84
N LEU A 127 -4.35 11.56 -5.72
CA LEU A 127 -3.50 11.43 -4.53
C LEU A 127 -3.45 9.98 -4.04
N THR A 128 -4.62 9.36 -3.87
CA THR A 128 -4.74 7.98 -3.37
C THR A 128 -4.01 7.00 -4.28
N ARG A 129 -4.26 7.02 -5.58
CA ARG A 129 -3.63 6.10 -6.54
C ARG A 129 -2.12 6.32 -6.64
N ARG A 130 -1.66 7.57 -6.63
CA ARG A 130 -0.21 7.88 -6.62
C ARG A 130 0.45 7.32 -5.37
N MET A 131 -0.14 7.53 -4.19
CA MET A 131 0.44 7.02 -2.94
C MET A 131 0.39 5.51 -2.84
N LEU A 132 -0.69 4.87 -3.30
CA LEU A 132 -0.75 3.42 -3.37
C LEU A 132 0.32 2.87 -4.32
N LEU A 133 0.48 3.46 -5.51
CA LEU A 133 1.53 3.07 -6.47
C LEU A 133 2.92 3.15 -5.85
N LEU A 134 3.24 4.23 -5.14
CA LEU A 134 4.55 4.44 -4.53
C LEU A 134 4.78 3.56 -3.30
N LEU A 135 3.81 3.48 -2.38
CA LEU A 135 4.04 2.94 -1.04
C LEU A 135 3.83 1.44 -0.92
N GLU A 136 2.90 0.85 -1.69
CA GLU A 136 2.58 -0.59 -1.63
C GLU A 136 2.31 -1.26 -2.99
N GLY A 137 2.28 -0.49 -4.07
CA GLY A 137 1.89 -0.96 -5.40
C GLY A 137 2.87 -1.96 -5.97
N ARG A 138 2.33 -2.97 -6.65
CA ARG A 138 3.11 -3.94 -7.42
C ARG A 138 2.51 -4.18 -8.80
N PRO A 139 3.32 -4.28 -9.86
CA PRO A 139 2.79 -4.62 -11.17
C PRO A 139 2.36 -6.09 -11.18
N LEU A 140 1.17 -6.37 -11.68
CA LEU A 140 0.79 -7.69 -12.19
C LEU A 140 1.03 -7.81 -13.70
N PHE A 141 1.14 -6.68 -14.40
CA PHE A 141 1.50 -6.59 -15.81
C PHE A 141 2.19 -5.25 -16.08
N GLY A 142 3.03 -5.18 -17.11
CA GLY A 142 3.65 -3.92 -17.55
C GLY A 142 4.72 -3.38 -16.60
N ASP A 143 5.63 -4.24 -16.14
CA ASP A 143 6.71 -3.90 -15.21
C ASP A 143 7.59 -2.73 -15.67
N GLU A 144 7.84 -2.61 -16.98
CA GLU A 144 8.61 -1.50 -17.56
C GLU A 144 7.88 -0.15 -17.35
N SER A 145 6.60 -0.09 -17.72
CA SER A 145 5.76 1.10 -17.50
C SER A 145 5.67 1.46 -16.01
N PHE A 146 5.45 0.47 -15.15
CA PHE A 146 5.40 0.67 -13.69
C PHE A 146 6.71 1.27 -13.15
N THR A 147 7.86 0.67 -13.51
CA THR A 147 9.17 1.09 -13.03
C THR A 147 9.52 2.49 -13.54
N ARG A 148 9.24 2.77 -14.81
CA ARG A 148 9.42 4.09 -15.42
C ARG A 148 8.60 5.16 -14.68
N TRP A 149 7.28 4.94 -14.55
CA TRP A 149 6.39 5.90 -13.92
C TRP A 149 6.67 6.09 -12.42
N ARG A 150 7.07 5.03 -11.70
CA ARG A 150 7.53 5.16 -10.32
C ARG A 150 8.75 6.08 -10.23
N THR A 151 9.74 5.85 -11.09
CA THR A 151 10.96 6.69 -11.14
C THR A 151 10.63 8.14 -11.49
N GLU A 152 9.80 8.37 -12.50
CA GLU A 152 9.37 9.71 -12.89
C GLU A 152 8.61 10.44 -11.77
N LEU A 153 7.73 9.75 -11.03
CA LEU A 153 7.06 10.32 -9.86
C LEU A 153 8.07 10.70 -8.77
N LEU A 154 9.09 9.88 -8.52
CA LEU A 154 10.15 10.21 -7.56
C LEU A 154 10.95 11.43 -8.01
N CYS A 155 11.26 11.57 -9.30
CA CYS A 155 11.89 12.77 -9.86
C CYS A 155 11.03 14.04 -9.69
N ARG A 156 9.70 13.91 -9.61
CA ARG A 156 8.80 15.05 -9.31
C ARG A 156 8.81 15.44 -7.84
N TYR A 157 9.06 14.47 -6.95
CA TYR A 157 9.17 14.72 -5.51
C TYR A 157 10.55 15.21 -5.07
N VAL A 158 11.59 14.85 -5.82
CA VAL A 158 12.98 15.22 -5.57
C VAL A 158 13.51 16.01 -6.76
N ALA A 159 13.47 17.34 -6.65
CA ALA A 159 13.99 18.22 -7.69
C ALA A 159 15.50 17.99 -7.89
N SER A 160 15.99 18.18 -9.11
CA SER A 160 17.39 17.95 -9.47
C SER A 160 18.38 18.83 -8.71
N ASP A 161 17.94 20.02 -8.30
CA ASP A 161 18.69 21.00 -7.51
C ASP A 161 18.45 20.87 -6.00
N GLN A 162 17.65 19.88 -5.55
CA GLN A 162 17.39 19.68 -4.13
C GLN A 162 18.70 19.33 -3.41
N GLY A 163 19.05 20.13 -2.39
CA GLY A 163 20.18 19.86 -1.49
C GLY A 163 20.00 18.58 -0.66
N THR A 164 20.88 18.34 0.32
CA THR A 164 20.93 17.07 1.09
C THR A 164 19.86 16.93 2.19
N GLY A 165 18.95 17.90 2.33
CA GLY A 165 17.84 17.86 3.30
C GLY A 165 16.80 16.76 3.02
N LEU A 166 15.75 16.65 3.82
CA LEU A 166 14.69 15.66 3.57
C LEU A 166 13.93 15.93 2.25
N PRO A 167 13.45 14.89 1.53
CA PRO A 167 12.39 14.99 0.53
C PRO A 167 11.04 15.48 1.13
N ARG A 168 11.01 16.72 1.63
CA ARG A 168 9.85 17.27 2.37
C ARG A 168 8.57 17.29 1.57
N PHE A 169 8.63 17.52 0.26
CA PHE A 169 7.44 17.50 -0.57
C PHE A 169 6.79 16.11 -0.62
N MET A 170 7.60 15.05 -0.75
CA MET A 170 7.13 13.66 -0.64
C MET A 170 6.57 13.36 0.75
N LEU A 171 7.24 13.82 1.80
CA LEU A 171 6.81 13.63 3.18
C LEU A 171 5.43 14.23 3.41
N ASN A 172 5.22 15.47 2.96
CA ASN A 172 3.95 16.16 3.08
C ASN A 172 2.83 15.38 2.38
N ASP A 173 3.10 14.77 1.22
CA ASP A 173 2.12 13.96 0.52
C ASP A 173 1.82 12.63 1.20
N VAL A 174 2.83 11.96 1.78
CA VAL A 174 2.63 10.76 2.60
C VAL A 174 1.77 11.08 3.83
N VAL A 175 2.06 12.18 4.54
CA VAL A 175 1.28 12.66 5.69
C VAL A 175 -0.15 13.04 5.26
N ARG A 176 -0.29 13.78 4.16
CA ARG A 176 -1.57 14.21 3.60
C ARG A 176 -2.44 13.00 3.26
N TYR A 177 -1.90 12.02 2.56
CA TYR A 177 -2.60 10.78 2.23
C TYR A 177 -3.02 9.99 3.46
N TYR A 178 -2.14 9.84 4.45
CA TYR A 178 -2.49 9.16 5.69
C TYR A 178 -3.69 9.85 6.37
N ARG A 179 -3.63 11.18 6.53
CA ARG A 179 -4.72 11.96 7.14
C ARG A 179 -6.02 11.90 6.33
N SER A 180 -5.94 11.98 4.99
CA SER A 180 -7.10 11.79 4.11
C SER A 180 -7.73 10.41 4.26
N MET A 181 -6.93 9.35 4.32
CA MET A 181 -7.41 7.99 4.54
C MET A 181 -8.10 7.81 5.90
N MET A 182 -7.60 8.47 6.95
CA MET A 182 -8.23 8.49 8.27
C MET A 182 -9.57 9.25 8.25
N ALA A 183 -9.65 10.39 7.54
CA ALA A 183 -10.88 11.16 7.40
C ALA A 183 -11.96 10.40 6.60
N ASN A 184 -11.59 9.75 5.49
CA ASN A 184 -12.49 8.94 4.67
C ASN A 184 -13.09 7.74 5.43
N PHE A 185 -12.47 7.31 6.53
CA PHE A 185 -13.07 6.29 7.39
C PHE A 185 -14.31 6.80 8.13
N GLU A 186 -14.32 8.06 8.57
CA GLU A 186 -15.48 8.66 9.24
C GLU A 186 -16.64 8.88 8.26
N GLU A 187 -16.35 9.25 7.00
CA GLU A 187 -17.35 9.31 5.93
C GLU A 187 -18.02 7.94 5.72
N LYS A 188 -17.23 6.88 5.53
CA LYS A 188 -17.75 5.52 5.34
C LYS A 188 -18.56 5.02 6.54
N ARG A 189 -18.16 5.43 7.74
CA ARG A 189 -18.92 5.15 8.97
C ARG A 189 -20.27 5.87 8.95
N ALA A 190 -20.32 7.13 8.54
CA ALA A 190 -21.56 7.89 8.42
C ALA A 190 -22.52 7.28 7.36
N GLU A 191 -21.98 6.68 6.31
CA GLU A 191 -22.74 5.95 5.28
C GLU A 191 -23.26 4.58 5.75
N GLY A 192 -23.00 4.15 6.99
CA GLY A 192 -23.45 2.87 7.54
C GLY A 192 -22.69 1.64 6.99
N LYS A 193 -21.53 1.83 6.36
CA LYS A 193 -20.74 0.73 5.79
C LYS A 193 -20.05 -0.09 6.88
N ALA A 194 -19.76 -1.36 6.59
CA ALA A 194 -19.10 -2.28 7.51
C ALA A 194 -17.87 -1.66 8.20
N TRP A 195 -17.92 -1.56 9.53
CA TRP A 195 -17.02 -0.70 10.30
C TRP A 195 -15.85 -1.49 10.91
N GLY A 196 -16.10 -2.70 11.44
CA GLY A 196 -15.15 -3.40 12.30
C GLY A 196 -13.82 -3.75 11.62
N VAL A 197 -13.84 -4.49 10.51
CA VAL A 197 -12.58 -4.85 9.81
C VAL A 197 -11.86 -3.60 9.30
N ARG A 198 -12.61 -2.59 8.84
CA ARG A 198 -12.03 -1.30 8.40
C ARG A 198 -11.35 -0.58 9.57
N ASN A 199 -11.94 -0.60 10.76
CA ASN A 199 -11.35 -0.02 11.97
C ASN A 199 -10.06 -0.76 12.38
N ILE A 200 -10.08 -2.09 12.38
CA ILE A 200 -8.89 -2.88 12.69
C ILE A 200 -7.76 -2.58 11.70
N LYS A 201 -8.03 -2.51 10.39
CA LYS A 201 -7.02 -2.13 9.38
C LYS A 201 -6.42 -0.73 9.61
N LEU A 202 -7.16 0.22 10.20
CA LEU A 202 -6.60 1.53 10.60
C LEU A 202 -5.56 1.41 11.72
N LYS A 203 -5.71 0.44 12.62
CA LYS A 203 -4.80 0.25 13.76
C LYS A 203 -3.52 -0.47 13.38
N PHE A 204 -3.51 -1.18 12.26
CA PHE A 204 -2.38 -2.00 11.80
C PHE A 204 -1.90 -1.57 10.42
N SER A 205 -2.36 -2.25 9.36
CA SER A 205 -1.77 -2.14 8.01
C SER A 205 -1.68 -0.72 7.47
N ARG A 206 -2.64 0.15 7.78
CA ARG A 206 -2.61 1.56 7.39
C ARG A 206 -1.56 2.40 8.14
N LYS A 207 -1.32 2.09 9.43
CA LYS A 207 -0.21 2.70 10.19
C LYS A 207 1.14 2.19 9.73
N LEU A 208 1.24 0.89 9.43
CA LEU A 208 2.46 0.32 8.88
C LEU A 208 2.79 0.90 7.51
N LEU A 209 1.79 1.08 6.63
CA LEU A 209 1.97 1.74 5.34
C LEU A 209 2.51 3.16 5.50
N TYR A 210 1.96 3.93 6.44
CA TYR A 210 2.40 5.29 6.75
C TYR A 210 3.84 5.31 7.29
N LEU A 211 4.15 4.51 8.31
CA LEU A 211 5.51 4.39 8.85
C LEU A 211 6.49 3.96 7.75
N GLY A 212 6.13 2.96 6.96
CA GLY A 212 6.94 2.45 5.87
C GLY A 212 7.21 3.49 4.76
N GLY A 213 6.39 4.54 4.63
CA GLY A 213 6.69 5.70 3.79
C GLY A 213 7.66 6.69 4.45
N ILE A 214 7.43 6.99 5.73
CA ILE A 214 8.28 7.89 6.53
C ILE A 214 9.73 7.38 6.58
N VAL A 215 9.89 6.09 6.84
CA VAL A 215 11.19 5.41 6.94
C VAL A 215 11.99 5.55 5.65
N VAL A 216 11.34 5.36 4.49
CA VAL A 216 12.00 5.48 3.19
C VAL A 216 12.50 6.91 2.93
N ILE A 217 11.72 7.90 3.36
CA ILE A 217 12.09 9.32 3.27
C ILE A 217 13.25 9.64 4.23
N ALA A 218 13.24 9.05 5.43
CA ALA A 218 14.33 9.20 6.40
C ALA A 218 15.65 8.66 5.82
N GLU A 219 15.62 7.48 5.20
CA GLU A 219 16.78 6.86 4.54
C GLU A 219 17.38 7.69 3.40
N ALA A 220 16.63 8.63 2.84
CA ALA A 220 17.09 9.53 1.78
C ALA A 220 17.74 10.82 2.31
N HIS A 221 17.71 11.08 3.62
CA HIS A 221 18.34 12.25 4.21
C HIS A 221 19.88 12.20 4.05
N GLY A 222 20.51 13.36 3.88
CA GLY A 222 21.97 13.48 3.72
C GLY A 222 22.49 13.18 2.31
N LEU A 223 21.66 12.60 1.44
CA LEU A 223 22.05 12.24 0.07
C LEU A 223 21.83 13.39 -0.93
N PRO A 224 22.64 13.49 -2.00
CA PRO A 224 22.33 14.37 -3.14
C PRO A 224 21.09 13.88 -3.90
N ALA A 225 20.45 14.77 -4.68
CA ALA A 225 19.18 14.50 -5.37
C ALA A 225 19.14 13.18 -6.17
N SER A 226 20.16 12.89 -6.97
CA SER A 226 20.23 11.66 -7.77
C SER A 226 20.28 10.39 -6.92
N GLU A 227 21.05 10.40 -5.83
CA GLU A 227 21.17 9.28 -4.90
C GLU A 227 19.94 9.13 -4.01
N LYS A 228 19.23 10.22 -3.71
CA LYS A 228 17.90 10.15 -3.06
C LYS A 228 16.92 9.36 -3.90
N ILE A 229 16.81 9.67 -5.19
CA ILE A 229 15.87 8.97 -6.07
C ILE A 229 16.16 7.48 -6.09
N LYS A 230 17.44 7.09 -6.24
CA LYS A 230 17.86 5.68 -6.17
C LYS A 230 17.53 5.03 -4.83
N ARG A 231 17.77 5.74 -3.72
CA ARG A 231 17.49 5.25 -2.35
C ARG A 231 16.00 5.05 -2.11
N LEU A 232 15.18 6.01 -2.53
CA LEU A 232 13.73 5.93 -2.46
C LEU A 232 13.23 4.75 -3.33
N ASP A 233 13.65 4.66 -4.59
CA ASP A 233 13.22 3.60 -5.51
C ASP A 233 13.56 2.20 -4.98
N HIS A 234 14.78 2.04 -4.46
CA HIS A 234 15.23 0.80 -3.83
C HIS A 234 14.32 0.39 -2.68
N TRP A 235 14.10 1.25 -1.68
CA TRP A 235 13.31 0.87 -0.51
C TRP A 235 11.81 0.75 -0.81
N LEU A 236 11.28 1.53 -1.76
CA LEU A 236 9.89 1.40 -2.22
C LEU A 236 9.62 0.08 -2.95
N SER A 237 10.64 -0.64 -3.43
CA SER A 237 10.47 -1.98 -4.02
C SER A 237 10.11 -3.07 -3.00
N PHE A 238 10.39 -2.84 -1.71
CA PHE A 238 10.03 -3.72 -0.60
C PHE A 238 8.65 -3.35 -0.03
N THR A 239 7.96 -4.30 0.60
CA THR A 239 6.71 -3.99 1.33
C THR A 239 6.99 -3.08 2.52
N PRO A 240 5.97 -2.35 3.03
CA PRO A 240 6.09 -1.64 4.30
C PRO A 240 6.64 -2.52 5.44
N LEU A 241 6.18 -3.77 5.56
CA LEU A 241 6.66 -4.71 6.59
C LEU A 241 8.11 -5.13 6.37
N GLN A 242 8.51 -5.41 5.12
CA GLN A 242 9.89 -5.75 4.78
C GLN A 242 10.83 -4.58 5.10
N ARG A 243 10.43 -3.33 4.82
CA ARG A 243 11.24 -2.14 5.15
C ARG A 243 11.54 -2.07 6.64
N VAL A 244 10.51 -2.21 7.48
CA VAL A 244 10.67 -2.21 8.95
C VAL A 244 11.56 -3.37 9.41
N ALA A 245 11.35 -4.58 8.89
CA ALA A 245 12.15 -5.74 9.25
C ALA A 245 13.63 -5.61 8.84
N MET A 246 13.89 -5.13 7.62
CA MET A 246 15.25 -5.07 7.05
C MET A 246 16.06 -3.90 7.62
N LEU A 247 15.46 -2.72 7.76
CA LEU A 247 16.14 -1.55 8.35
C LEU A 247 16.26 -1.67 9.87
N GLY A 248 15.32 -2.36 10.51
CA GLY A 248 15.23 -2.51 11.96
C GLY A 248 15.96 -3.72 12.54
N GLN A 249 16.88 -4.37 11.83
CA GLN A 249 17.54 -5.59 12.33
C GLN A 249 18.20 -5.42 13.70
N SER A 250 18.74 -4.22 13.99
CA SER A 250 19.36 -3.88 15.28
C SER A 250 18.42 -3.12 16.22
N ASN A 251 17.18 -2.87 15.80
CA ASN A 251 16.21 -2.12 16.60
C ASN A 251 15.51 -3.06 17.59
N PRO A 252 15.53 -2.75 18.90
CA PRO A 252 15.00 -3.63 19.94
C PRO A 252 13.49 -3.88 19.82
N HIS A 253 12.75 -3.00 19.13
CA HIS A 253 11.30 -3.10 18.98
C HIS A 253 10.87 -3.92 17.75
N THR A 254 11.77 -4.28 16.84
CA THR A 254 11.42 -4.95 15.57
C THR A 254 10.74 -6.29 15.80
N GLY A 255 11.31 -7.16 16.65
CA GLY A 255 10.75 -8.51 16.89
C GLY A 255 9.31 -8.45 17.38
N GLN A 256 9.05 -7.61 18.40
CA GLN A 256 7.71 -7.43 18.96
C GLN A 256 6.73 -6.85 17.94
N LEU A 257 7.15 -5.89 17.11
CA LEU A 257 6.29 -5.33 16.06
C LEU A 257 5.91 -6.38 15.01
N LEU A 258 6.85 -7.23 14.59
CA LEU A 258 6.59 -8.30 13.63
C LEU A 258 5.64 -9.35 14.21
N GLU A 259 5.79 -9.72 15.48
CA GLU A 259 4.86 -10.62 16.18
C GLU A 259 3.44 -10.04 16.29
N GLN A 260 3.30 -8.79 16.72
CA GLN A 260 2.01 -8.11 16.80
C GLN A 260 1.33 -8.00 15.44
N TYR A 261 2.09 -7.72 14.38
CA TYR A 261 1.57 -7.68 13.03
C TYR A 261 1.17 -9.07 12.52
N ALA A 262 1.93 -10.12 12.86
CA ALA A 262 1.59 -11.50 12.54
C ALA A 262 0.26 -11.93 13.18
N LEU A 263 0.06 -11.58 14.47
CA LEU A 263 -1.21 -11.81 15.16
C LEU A 263 -2.38 -11.12 14.46
N PHE A 264 -2.19 -9.86 14.05
CA PHE A 264 -3.18 -9.14 13.26
C PHE A 264 -3.54 -9.90 11.97
N LEU A 265 -2.53 -10.31 11.18
CA LEU A 265 -2.74 -11.01 9.92
C LEU A 265 -3.49 -12.33 10.12
N ASP A 266 -3.16 -13.10 11.14
CA ASP A 266 -3.83 -14.37 11.44
C ASP A 266 -5.32 -14.12 11.81
N LEU A 267 -5.57 -13.17 12.70
CA LEU A 267 -6.92 -12.80 13.13
C LEU A 267 -7.81 -12.34 11.97
N ILE A 268 -7.28 -11.51 11.06
CA ILE A 268 -8.03 -11.04 9.89
C ILE A 268 -8.02 -12.03 8.72
N SER A 269 -7.34 -13.16 8.82
CA SER A 269 -7.38 -14.25 7.84
C SER A 269 -8.52 -15.25 8.11
N SER A 270 -9.17 -15.15 9.27
CA SER A 270 -10.37 -15.93 9.61
C SER A 270 -11.66 -15.27 9.09
N LEU A 271 -12.46 -16.04 8.35
CA LEU A 271 -13.76 -15.58 7.82
C LEU A 271 -14.75 -15.30 8.94
N GLU A 272 -14.74 -16.14 9.97
CA GLU A 272 -15.58 -16.00 11.15
C GLU A 272 -15.26 -14.69 11.88
N ASN A 273 -13.98 -14.42 12.11
CA ASN A 273 -13.53 -13.19 12.75
C ASN A 273 -13.94 -11.96 11.93
N ARG A 274 -13.77 -12.00 10.60
CA ARG A 274 -14.21 -10.89 9.74
C ARG A 274 -15.71 -10.65 9.82
N ARG A 275 -16.53 -11.70 9.73
CA ARG A 275 -17.99 -11.60 9.85
C ARG A 275 -18.41 -11.05 11.20
N ARG A 276 -17.80 -11.54 12.28
CA ARG A 276 -18.03 -11.04 13.63
C ARG A 276 -17.70 -9.54 13.70
N LEU A 277 -16.50 -9.14 13.29
CA LEU A 277 -16.08 -7.73 13.28
C LEU A 277 -16.98 -6.84 12.42
N ASP A 278 -17.34 -7.26 11.20
CA ASP A 278 -18.17 -6.46 10.30
C ASP A 278 -19.64 -6.37 10.75
N SER A 279 -20.09 -7.26 11.63
CA SER A 279 -21.41 -7.18 12.29
C SER A 279 -21.44 -6.17 13.46
N LEU A 280 -20.28 -5.72 13.96
CA LEU A 280 -20.20 -4.80 15.09
C LEU A 280 -20.52 -3.36 14.67
N SER A 281 -21.36 -2.70 15.48
CA SER A 281 -21.44 -1.24 15.49
C SER A 281 -20.38 -0.64 16.42
N PRO A 282 -20.00 0.65 16.25
CA PRO A 282 -19.06 1.32 17.15
C PRO A 282 -19.47 1.28 18.63
N GLU A 283 -20.78 1.27 18.91
CA GLU A 283 -21.36 1.28 20.26
C GLU A 283 -21.10 -0.05 20.98
N TYR A 284 -21.31 -1.17 20.29
CA TYR A 284 -21.16 -2.51 20.87
C TYR A 284 -19.75 -3.09 20.73
N ALA A 285 -18.90 -2.51 19.86
CA ALA A 285 -17.55 -3.01 19.64
C ALA A 285 -16.72 -3.09 20.93
N ARG A 286 -16.92 -2.14 21.86
CA ARG A 286 -16.16 -2.10 23.12
C ARG A 286 -16.48 -3.24 24.08
N THR A 287 -17.62 -3.91 23.92
CA THR A 287 -17.99 -5.07 24.76
C THR A 287 -17.64 -6.39 24.10
N ASP A 288 -17.40 -6.41 22.78
CA ASP A 288 -17.03 -7.62 22.06
C ASP A 288 -15.60 -8.10 22.41
N PRO A 289 -15.43 -9.33 22.91
CA PRO A 289 -14.11 -9.87 23.30
C PRO A 289 -13.06 -9.83 22.19
N LEU A 290 -13.41 -10.23 20.96
CA LEU A 290 -12.48 -10.27 19.83
C LEU A 290 -12.02 -8.86 19.46
N TYR A 291 -12.95 -7.91 19.35
CA TYR A 291 -12.59 -6.52 19.05
C TYR A 291 -11.72 -5.90 20.15
N ARG A 292 -12.00 -6.19 21.44
CA ARG A 292 -11.19 -5.71 22.56
C ARG A 292 -9.76 -6.25 22.50
N GLU A 293 -9.60 -7.55 22.29
CA GLU A 293 -8.30 -8.21 22.17
C GLU A 293 -7.46 -7.58 21.05
N ILE A 294 -8.02 -7.52 19.84
CA ILE A 294 -7.33 -6.94 18.68
C ILE A 294 -7.04 -5.46 18.90
N SER A 295 -7.92 -4.73 19.57
CA SER A 295 -7.71 -3.30 19.88
C SER A 295 -6.57 -3.07 20.87
N ILE A 296 -6.40 -3.95 21.86
CA ILE A 296 -5.27 -3.90 22.80
C ILE A 296 -3.97 -4.13 22.04
N VAL A 297 -3.91 -5.18 21.20
CA VAL A 297 -2.74 -5.45 20.33
C VAL A 297 -2.48 -4.26 19.41
N GLY A 298 -3.51 -3.66 18.82
CA GLY A 298 -3.37 -2.51 17.93
C GLY A 298 -2.87 -1.24 18.62
N LYS A 299 -3.22 -1.04 19.90
CA LYS A 299 -2.67 0.04 20.72
C LYS A 299 -1.18 -0.20 20.98
N ALA A 300 -0.81 -1.39 21.44
CA ALA A 300 0.58 -1.77 21.67
C ALA A 300 1.43 -1.69 20.39
N PHE A 301 0.88 -2.10 19.24
CA PHE A 301 1.52 -1.95 17.94
C PHE A 301 1.77 -0.48 17.59
N SER A 302 0.80 0.40 17.87
CA SER A 302 0.94 1.83 17.59
C SER A 302 2.04 2.47 18.44
N GLU A 303 2.09 2.17 19.73
CA GLU A 303 3.14 2.61 20.65
C GLU A 303 4.51 2.03 20.22
N GLY A 304 4.53 0.76 19.82
CA GLY A 304 5.72 0.11 19.28
C GLY A 304 6.25 0.77 18.01
N LEU A 305 5.39 1.23 17.09
CA LEU A 305 5.83 1.93 15.87
C LEU A 305 6.50 3.27 16.20
N GLU A 306 5.97 4.00 17.18
CA GLU A 306 6.57 5.24 17.67
C GLU A 306 7.94 4.99 18.31
N GLN A 307 8.01 4.02 19.23
CA GLN A 307 9.25 3.62 19.89
C GLN A 307 10.29 3.13 18.88
N TRP A 308 9.88 2.30 17.91
CA TRP A 308 10.73 1.82 16.84
C TRP A 308 11.31 2.98 16.04
N LEU A 309 10.49 3.96 15.63
CA LEU A 309 10.95 5.10 14.84
C LEU A 309 11.94 5.97 15.62
N ALA A 310 11.65 6.24 16.90
CA ALA A 310 12.53 7.02 17.77
C ALA A 310 13.87 6.33 18.03
N ALA A 311 13.85 5.00 18.24
CA ALA A 311 15.05 4.20 18.43
C ALA A 311 15.88 4.07 17.15
N GLN A 312 15.22 3.98 15.99
CA GLN A 312 15.89 3.85 14.68
C GLN A 312 16.56 5.14 14.24
N TYR A 313 15.93 6.29 14.50
CA TYR A 313 16.35 7.58 13.96
C TYR A 313 16.53 8.64 15.07
N PRO A 314 17.39 8.39 16.07
CA PRO A 314 17.57 9.31 17.19
C PRO A 314 18.10 10.67 16.71
N GLY A 315 17.40 11.74 17.08
CA GLY A 315 17.76 13.12 16.68
C GLY A 315 17.59 13.42 15.19
N HIS A 316 17.06 12.49 14.41
CA HIS A 316 16.93 12.67 12.96
C HIS A 316 15.86 13.71 12.61
N PRO A 317 16.07 14.58 11.60
CA PRO A 317 15.10 15.62 11.24
C PRO A 317 13.70 15.10 10.84
N ILE A 318 13.58 13.81 10.51
CA ILE A 318 12.29 13.18 10.15
C ILE A 318 11.27 13.29 11.28
N LEU A 319 11.72 13.16 12.54
CA LEU A 319 10.84 13.17 13.71
C LEU A 319 10.17 14.54 13.88
N HIS A 320 10.94 15.62 13.70
CA HIS A 320 10.41 16.98 13.71
C HIS A 320 9.53 17.26 12.48
N ALA A 321 9.94 16.80 11.30
CA ALA A 321 9.24 17.06 10.03
C ALA A 321 7.87 16.38 9.93
N MET A 322 7.57 15.42 10.80
CA MET A 322 6.22 14.83 10.91
C MET A 322 5.24 15.74 11.67
N LEU A 323 5.76 16.63 12.52
CA LEU A 323 4.97 17.57 13.32
C LEU A 323 4.77 18.91 12.61
N PHE A 324 5.81 19.38 11.90
CA PHE A 324 5.89 20.69 11.26
C PHE A 324 6.45 20.60 9.83
#